data_AF-A0A919Z5M6-F1
#
_entry.id   AF-A0A919Z5M6-F1
#
_cell.length_a   1.000
_cell.length_b   1.000
_cell.length_c   1.000
_cell.angle_alpha   90.00
_cell.angle_beta   90.00
_cell.angle_gamma   90.00
#
_symmetry.space_group_name_H-M   'P 1'
#
loop_
_entity.id
_entity.type
_entity.pdbx_description
1 polymer ?
#
loop_
_entity_poly.entity_id
_entity_poly.type
_entity_poly.pdbx_seq_one_letter_code
_entity_poly.pdbx_strand_id
1 'polypeptide(L)'
;MTIHIALLRGINVGGKNKIKMADLRKTLESLGLARVQTYIQSGNILFESDEEEATLRQRIEQEIEKVFGLSIAVIIRTSAELNNIVESRPFSDKQIAEAEASSEGESLYVSMLLEEPHMERIEQLRAYDFKEDQFHVAGRDIYLLFHQSIRHSKLAAQVDKLGVPTTTRNWKTISKLVALSDEMADRKKSPKLSGHEQVVEYMNNLEHPLKQEIAEVRKIILSANEHISEHIKWNAPSFCYQNEDRVTFNLHGKDSFRLVFHCGSKVKKITKEPLFKDTTGLLEWVAGDRAIVTFTDMNDVHAKKEKLIEVMNRWLEATRSDLAD
;
A
#
# COMPACT_ATOMS: atom_id res chain seq x y z
N MET A 1 -3.81 18.58 1.84
CA MET A 1 -3.38 17.62 0.80
C MET A 1 -4.55 16.96 0.12
N THR A 2 -4.67 17.27 -1.17
CA THR A 2 -5.56 16.65 -2.17
C THR A 2 -4.90 15.38 -2.72
N ILE A 3 -5.70 14.37 -3.04
CA ILE A 3 -5.21 13.17 -3.71
C ILE A 3 -5.24 13.42 -5.22
N HIS A 4 -4.08 13.30 -5.84
CA HIS A 4 -3.89 13.46 -7.28
C HIS A 4 -3.55 12.11 -7.91
N ILE A 5 -3.99 11.97 -9.15
CA ILE A 5 -3.73 10.84 -10.02
C ILE A 5 -2.96 11.37 -11.24
N ALA A 6 -1.67 11.05 -11.32
CA ALA A 6 -0.86 11.31 -12.51
C ALA A 6 -0.87 10.10 -13.45
N LEU A 7 -1.13 10.38 -14.72
CA LEU A 7 -1.26 9.40 -15.78
C LEU A 7 -0.21 9.70 -16.85
N LEU A 8 0.77 8.82 -16.97
CA LEU A 8 1.84 8.94 -17.95
C LEU A 8 1.39 8.31 -19.27
N ARG A 9 1.77 8.95 -20.38
CA ARG A 9 1.50 8.44 -21.72
C ARG A 9 2.66 7.61 -22.25
N GLY A 10 2.36 6.44 -22.82
CA GLY A 10 3.29 5.73 -23.71
C GLY A 10 4.52 5.12 -23.04
N ILE A 11 4.45 4.80 -21.76
CA ILE A 11 5.52 4.06 -21.05
C ILE A 11 5.26 2.56 -21.04
N ASN A 12 6.33 1.76 -21.07
CA ASN A 12 6.28 0.28 -20.98
C ASN A 12 5.38 -0.42 -22.02
N VAL A 13 5.03 0.26 -23.11
CA VAL A 13 4.23 -0.29 -24.22
C VAL A 13 5.13 -0.60 -25.41
N GLY A 14 4.95 -1.77 -26.04
CA GLY A 14 5.72 -2.16 -27.23
C GLY A 14 7.25 -2.19 -27.02
N GLY A 15 7.71 -2.35 -25.77
CA GLY A 15 9.13 -2.37 -25.42
C GLY A 15 9.84 -1.01 -25.42
N LYS A 16 9.12 0.10 -25.65
CA LYS A 16 9.65 1.47 -25.62
C LYS A 16 9.45 2.14 -24.26
N ASN A 17 10.19 3.22 -24.01
CA ASN A 17 10.05 4.10 -22.83
C ASN A 17 9.95 3.29 -21.52
N LYS A 18 10.95 2.43 -21.30
CA LYS A 18 10.95 1.49 -20.17
C LYS A 18 11.22 2.23 -18.87
N ILE A 19 10.29 2.16 -17.93
CA ILE A 19 10.43 2.71 -16.59
C ILE A 19 9.99 1.64 -15.58
N LYS A 20 10.87 1.30 -14.64
CA LYS A 20 10.51 0.44 -13.51
C LYS A 20 9.65 1.23 -12.53
N MET A 21 8.48 0.71 -12.18
CA MET A 21 7.53 1.42 -11.30
C MET A 21 8.08 1.71 -9.90
N ALA A 22 8.98 0.85 -9.39
CA ALA A 22 9.64 1.10 -8.11
C ALA A 22 10.59 2.32 -8.17
N ASP A 23 11.31 2.49 -9.28
CA ASP A 23 12.22 3.62 -9.49
C ASP A 23 11.44 4.91 -9.74
N LEU A 24 10.34 4.82 -10.51
CA LEU A 24 9.41 5.94 -10.68
C LEU A 24 8.85 6.41 -9.34
N ARG A 25 8.38 5.48 -8.50
CA ARG A 25 7.87 5.81 -7.16
C ARG A 25 8.91 6.56 -6.33
N LYS A 26 10.13 6.02 -6.22
CA LYS A 26 11.22 6.66 -5.46
C LYS A 26 11.57 8.05 -6.00
N THR A 27 11.55 8.21 -7.32
CA THR A 27 11.80 9.49 -7.97
C THR A 27 10.75 10.53 -7.55
N LEU A 28 9.48 10.16 -7.58
CA LEU A 28 8.38 11.04 -7.19
C LEU A 28 8.35 11.31 -5.67
N GLU A 29 8.73 10.34 -4.84
CA GLU A 29 8.94 10.56 -3.41
C GLU A 29 10.07 11.57 -3.15
N SER A 30 11.16 11.50 -3.93
CA SER A 30 12.28 12.45 -3.83
C SER A 30 11.94 13.87 -4.28
N LEU A 31 10.88 14.04 -5.07
CA LEU A 31 10.29 15.35 -5.37
C LEU A 31 9.49 15.94 -4.18
N GLY A 32 9.34 15.21 -3.08
CA GLY A 32 8.56 15.65 -1.93
C GLY A 32 7.06 15.41 -2.08
N LEU A 33 6.63 14.61 -3.07
CA LEU A 33 5.24 14.17 -3.17
C LEU A 33 4.95 13.14 -2.06
N ALA A 34 3.81 13.28 -1.39
CA ALA A 34 3.46 12.43 -0.26
C ALA A 34 2.70 11.17 -0.72
N ARG A 35 2.89 10.07 0.02
CA ARG A 35 2.10 8.81 -0.11
C ARG A 35 2.03 8.27 -1.55
N VAL A 36 3.13 8.37 -2.30
CA VAL A 36 3.20 7.94 -3.70
C VAL A 36 2.90 6.43 -3.82
N GLN A 37 1.90 6.09 -4.63
CA GLN A 37 1.56 4.74 -5.01
C GLN A 37 1.53 4.63 -6.53
N THR A 38 1.84 3.44 -7.04
CA THR A 38 1.80 3.15 -8.48
C THR A 38 0.87 1.98 -8.72
N TYR A 39 0.01 2.05 -9.73
CA TYR A 39 -0.87 0.97 -10.15
C TYR A 39 -0.48 0.49 -11.55
N ILE A 40 -0.24 -0.82 -11.67
CA ILE A 40 0.23 -1.53 -12.87
C ILE A 40 1.45 -0.87 -13.54
N GLN A 41 1.78 -1.24 -14.78
CA GLN A 41 3.00 -0.78 -15.47
C GLN A 41 2.75 0.34 -16.50
N SER A 42 1.49 0.74 -16.71
CA SER A 42 1.12 1.72 -17.73
C SER A 42 1.24 3.18 -17.27
N GLY A 43 1.83 3.43 -16.11
CA GLY A 43 2.06 4.78 -15.60
C GLY A 43 0.81 5.39 -15.00
N ASN A 44 0.29 4.77 -13.93
CA ASN A 44 -0.77 5.32 -13.11
C ASN A 44 -0.20 5.53 -11.70
N ILE A 45 -0.18 6.77 -11.24
CA ILE A 45 0.42 7.15 -9.98
C ILE A 45 -0.61 7.90 -9.16
N LEU A 46 -0.76 7.52 -7.90
CA LEU A 46 -1.53 8.26 -6.92
C LEU A 46 -0.57 8.90 -5.92
N PHE A 47 -0.81 10.14 -5.54
CA PHE A 47 0.00 10.83 -4.54
C PHE A 47 -0.80 11.96 -3.91
N GLU A 48 -0.27 12.51 -2.82
CA GLU A 48 -0.82 13.65 -2.12
C GLU A 48 0.04 14.90 -2.36
N SER A 49 -0.62 16.02 -2.66
CA SER A 49 0.00 17.34 -2.69
C SER A 49 -1.04 18.43 -2.40
N ASP A 50 -0.57 19.63 -2.09
CA ASP A 50 -1.36 20.86 -2.01
C ASP A 50 -1.02 21.82 -3.17
N GLU A 51 -0.21 21.37 -4.13
CA GLU A 51 0.19 22.15 -5.29
C GLU A 51 -0.83 22.09 -6.42
N GLU A 52 -0.84 23.15 -7.22
CA GLU A 52 -1.69 23.26 -8.40
C GLU A 52 -1.32 22.26 -9.50
N GLU A 53 -2.32 21.84 -10.28
CA GLU A 53 -2.20 20.82 -11.33
C GLU A 53 -1.07 21.13 -12.33
N ALA A 54 -0.99 22.37 -12.81
CA ALA A 54 0.01 22.79 -13.79
C ALA A 54 1.45 22.68 -13.24
N THR A 55 1.65 23.08 -11.98
CA THR A 55 2.93 22.99 -11.28
C THR A 55 3.34 21.54 -11.07
N LEU A 56 2.41 20.71 -10.58
CA LEU A 56 2.64 19.28 -10.38
C LEU A 56 3.04 18.60 -11.69
N ARG A 57 2.29 18.85 -12.77
CA ARG A 57 2.58 18.29 -14.09
C ARG A 57 3.99 18.65 -14.54
N GLN A 58 4.33 19.94 -14.55
CA GLN A 58 5.64 20.40 -15.01
C GLN A 58 6.78 19.78 -14.19
N ARG A 59 6.65 19.73 -12.87
CA ARG A 59 7.67 19.15 -11.98
C ARG A 59 7.86 17.65 -12.22
N ILE A 60 6.76 16.92 -12.39
CA ILE A 60 6.78 15.48 -12.66
C ILE A 60 7.43 15.21 -14.03
N GLU A 61 7.03 15.94 -15.08
CA GLU A 61 7.60 15.80 -16.42
C GLU A 61 9.12 16.08 -16.43
N GLN A 62 9.54 17.18 -15.81
CA GLN A 62 10.96 17.56 -15.72
C GLN A 62 11.79 16.53 -14.95
N GLU A 63 11.27 16.00 -13.84
CA GLU A 63 12.02 15.00 -13.08
C GLU A 63 12.10 13.66 -13.81
N ILE A 64 11.03 13.26 -14.53
CA ILE A 64 11.07 12.06 -15.36
C ILE A 64 12.11 12.21 -16.46
N GLU A 65 12.17 13.36 -17.13
CA GLU A 65 13.18 13.64 -18.15
C GLU A 65 14.59 13.61 -17.55
N LYS A 66 14.81 14.27 -16.43
CA LYS A 66 16.10 14.34 -15.73
C LYS A 66 16.61 12.97 -15.28
N VAL A 67 15.74 12.12 -14.71
CA VAL A 67 16.14 10.83 -14.11
C VAL A 67 16.15 9.69 -15.13
N PHE A 68 15.20 9.67 -16.06
CA PHE A 68 15.04 8.56 -17.01
C PHE A 68 15.47 8.91 -18.43
N GLY A 69 15.75 10.18 -18.73
CA GLY A 69 16.08 10.64 -20.09
C GLY A 69 14.90 10.55 -21.06
N LEU A 70 13.66 10.59 -20.55
CA LEU A 70 12.44 10.39 -21.33
C LEU A 70 11.50 11.59 -21.21
N SER A 71 11.16 12.20 -22.34
CA SER A 71 10.10 13.21 -22.42
C SER A 71 8.74 12.51 -22.44
N ILE A 72 8.10 12.38 -21.28
CA ILE A 72 6.81 11.70 -21.11
C ILE A 72 5.74 12.73 -20.73
N ALA A 73 4.67 12.81 -21.52
CA ALA A 73 3.51 13.65 -21.20
C ALA A 73 2.75 13.10 -19.98
N VAL A 74 2.33 14.00 -19.09
CA VAL A 74 1.62 13.69 -17.85
C VAL A 74 0.26 14.39 -17.82
N ILE A 75 -0.80 13.62 -17.62
CA ILE A 75 -2.14 14.15 -17.34
C ILE A 75 -2.44 13.96 -15.85
N ILE A 76 -2.98 14.98 -15.19
CA ILE A 76 -3.34 14.92 -13.78
C ILE A 76 -4.85 15.08 -13.63
N ARG A 77 -5.43 14.31 -12.70
CA ARG A 77 -6.77 14.49 -12.16
C ARG A 77 -6.71 14.41 -10.64
N THR A 78 -7.60 15.13 -9.97
CA THR A 78 -7.87 14.91 -8.54
C THR A 78 -8.73 13.66 -8.35
N SER A 79 -8.75 13.11 -7.14
CA SER A 79 -9.67 12.00 -6.80
C SER A 79 -11.13 12.39 -6.97
N ALA A 80 -11.49 13.65 -6.73
CA ALA A 80 -12.85 14.16 -6.94
C ALA A 80 -13.24 14.16 -8.43
N GLU A 81 -12.35 14.63 -9.31
CA GLU A 81 -12.60 14.58 -10.75
C GLU A 81 -12.69 13.14 -11.28
N LEU A 82 -11.84 12.24 -10.79
CA LEU A 82 -11.87 10.84 -11.20
C LEU A 82 -13.16 10.13 -10.74
N ASN A 83 -13.66 10.46 -9.56
CA ASN A 83 -14.98 10.02 -9.10
C ASN A 83 -16.10 10.55 -10.01
N ASN A 84 -16.09 11.86 -10.32
CA ASN A 84 -17.08 12.45 -11.22
C ASN A 84 -17.08 11.78 -12.60
N ILE A 85 -15.90 11.39 -13.12
CA ILE A 85 -15.79 10.64 -14.38
C ILE A 85 -16.55 9.31 -14.29
N VAL A 86 -16.42 8.58 -13.19
CA VAL A 86 -17.09 7.29 -12.98
C VAL A 86 -18.60 7.47 -12.79
N GLU A 87 -19.02 8.47 -12.02
CA GLU A 87 -20.43 8.76 -11.74
C GLU A 87 -21.18 9.27 -12.97
N SER A 88 -20.50 9.99 -13.87
CA SER A 88 -21.09 10.61 -15.07
C SER A 88 -21.02 9.72 -16.31
N ARG A 89 -20.95 8.39 -16.15
CA ARG A 89 -20.85 7.45 -17.27
C ARG A 89 -22.02 7.63 -18.27
N PRO A 90 -21.75 8.04 -19.53
CA PRO A 90 -22.82 8.43 -20.47
C PRO A 90 -23.47 7.25 -21.20
N PHE A 91 -22.89 6.06 -21.09
CA PHE A 91 -23.39 4.84 -21.75
C PHE A 91 -24.20 3.99 -20.76
N SER A 92 -25.32 3.45 -21.24
CA SER A 92 -26.14 2.49 -20.49
C SER A 92 -25.45 1.14 -20.36
N ASP A 93 -25.85 0.34 -19.36
CA ASP A 93 -25.34 -1.03 -19.21
C ASP A 93 -25.63 -1.90 -20.44
N LYS A 94 -26.75 -1.65 -21.11
CA LYS A 94 -27.11 -2.35 -22.35
C LYS A 94 -26.10 -2.05 -23.48
N GLN A 95 -25.79 -0.77 -23.73
CA GLN A 95 -24.82 -0.38 -24.75
C GLN A 95 -23.43 -0.97 -24.47
N ILE A 96 -23.03 -0.99 -23.20
CA ILE A 96 -21.74 -1.56 -22.79
C ILE A 96 -21.72 -3.06 -23.02
N ALA A 97 -22.76 -3.79 -22.62
CA ALA A 97 -22.86 -5.22 -22.84
C ALA A 97 -22.86 -5.61 -24.32
N GLU A 98 -23.52 -4.83 -25.19
CA GLU A 98 -23.50 -5.02 -26.65
C GLU A 98 -22.09 -4.83 -27.24
N ALA A 99 -21.39 -3.78 -26.80
CA ALA A 99 -20.02 -3.53 -27.20
C ALA A 99 -19.05 -4.62 -26.69
N GLU A 100 -19.18 -5.04 -25.43
CA GLU A 100 -18.37 -6.12 -24.84
C GLU A 100 -18.56 -7.45 -25.57
N ALA A 101 -19.79 -7.78 -25.98
CA ALA A 101 -20.10 -9.01 -26.70
C ALA A 101 -19.45 -9.09 -28.09
N SER A 102 -19.11 -7.94 -28.70
CA SER A 102 -18.49 -7.84 -30.03
C SER A 102 -17.00 -7.51 -29.98
N SER A 103 -16.49 -6.98 -28.86
CA SER A 103 -15.12 -6.49 -28.74
C SER A 103 -14.09 -7.57 -28.40
N GLU A 104 -12.88 -7.42 -28.94
CA GLU A 104 -11.66 -8.10 -28.50
C GLU A 104 -11.00 -7.29 -27.37
N GLY A 105 -11.49 -7.49 -26.14
CA GLY A 105 -10.93 -6.93 -24.91
C GLY A 105 -11.88 -5.99 -24.18
N GLU A 106 -11.33 -4.95 -23.56
CA GLU A 106 -12.15 -3.91 -22.92
C GLU A 106 -12.80 -3.05 -24.02
N SER A 107 -14.07 -2.67 -23.83
CA SER A 107 -14.85 -1.85 -24.76
C SER A 107 -14.97 -0.39 -24.32
N LEU A 108 -15.03 -0.13 -23.00
CA LEU A 108 -15.22 1.20 -22.44
C LEU A 108 -13.89 1.82 -21.96
N TYR A 109 -13.62 3.04 -22.42
CA TYR A 109 -12.43 3.82 -22.09
C TYR A 109 -12.78 5.27 -21.81
N VAL A 110 -11.85 5.97 -21.16
CA VAL A 110 -11.85 7.42 -21.00
C VAL A 110 -10.51 7.96 -21.49
N SER A 111 -10.57 8.89 -22.44
CA SER A 111 -9.46 9.73 -22.85
C SER A 111 -9.51 11.01 -22.03
N MET A 112 -8.54 11.19 -21.15
CA MET A 112 -8.38 12.40 -20.33
C MET A 112 -7.43 13.35 -21.06
N LEU A 113 -7.92 14.53 -21.41
CA LEU A 113 -7.17 15.58 -22.09
C LEU A 113 -6.58 16.55 -21.08
N LEU A 114 -5.46 17.18 -21.43
CA LEU A 114 -4.87 18.22 -20.59
C LEU A 114 -5.82 19.40 -20.40
N GLU A 115 -6.44 19.82 -21.50
CA GLU A 115 -7.34 20.97 -21.59
C GLU A 115 -8.60 20.59 -22.38
N GLU A 116 -9.65 21.41 -22.28
CA GLU A 116 -10.85 21.23 -23.08
C GLU A 116 -10.51 21.47 -24.57
N PRO A 117 -10.84 20.52 -25.47
CA PRO A 117 -10.53 20.66 -26.89
C PRO A 117 -11.40 21.75 -27.53
N HIS A 118 -10.82 22.50 -28.47
CA HIS A 118 -11.57 23.51 -29.21
C HIS A 118 -12.82 22.92 -29.89
N MET A 119 -13.94 23.64 -29.78
CA MET A 119 -15.23 23.21 -30.32
C MET A 119 -15.18 22.82 -31.81
N GLU A 120 -14.41 23.56 -32.62
CA GLU A 120 -14.22 23.23 -34.05
C GLU A 120 -13.61 21.83 -34.25
N ARG A 121 -12.66 21.42 -33.41
CA ARG A 121 -12.06 20.08 -33.47
C ARG A 121 -13.05 19.00 -33.07
N ILE A 122 -13.94 19.30 -32.12
CA ILE A 122 -15.02 18.39 -31.72
C ILE A 122 -16.05 18.22 -32.84
N GLU A 123 -16.43 19.30 -33.53
CA GLU A 123 -17.32 19.20 -34.69
C GLU A 123 -16.66 18.42 -35.85
N GLN A 124 -15.36 18.64 -36.09
CA GLN A 124 -14.59 17.81 -37.03
C GLN A 124 -14.60 16.34 -36.62
N LEU A 125 -14.45 16.03 -35.33
CA LEU A 125 -14.52 14.65 -34.81
C LEU A 125 -15.90 14.02 -35.05
N ARG A 126 -16.99 14.77 -34.79
CA ARG A 126 -18.38 14.33 -35.01
C ARG A 126 -18.71 14.05 -36.47
N ALA A 127 -18.01 14.69 -37.40
CA ALA A 127 -18.21 14.49 -38.84
C ALA A 127 -17.64 13.16 -39.37
N TYR A 128 -16.82 12.44 -38.60
CA TYR A 128 -16.28 11.15 -39.04
C TYR A 128 -17.29 10.02 -38.85
N ASP A 129 -17.35 9.13 -39.85
CA ASP A 129 -17.97 7.82 -39.67
C ASP A 129 -17.04 6.88 -38.89
N PHE A 130 -17.49 6.47 -37.70
CA PHE A 130 -16.83 5.53 -36.79
C PHE A 130 -17.51 4.16 -36.74
N LYS A 131 -18.50 3.90 -37.62
CA LYS A 131 -19.34 2.69 -37.57
C LYS A 131 -20.03 2.57 -36.22
N GLU A 132 -19.82 1.46 -35.51
CA GLU A 132 -20.45 1.15 -34.21
C GLU A 132 -19.73 1.84 -33.03
N ASP A 133 -18.50 2.31 -33.20
CA ASP A 133 -17.76 2.98 -32.13
C ASP A 133 -18.44 4.31 -31.77
N GLN A 134 -18.67 4.54 -30.48
CA GLN A 134 -19.37 5.72 -29.96
C GLN A 134 -18.44 6.55 -29.06
N PHE A 135 -18.69 7.85 -28.99
CA PHE A 135 -18.01 8.73 -28.05
C PHE A 135 -18.93 9.77 -27.43
N HIS A 136 -18.54 10.27 -26.27
CA HIS A 136 -19.21 11.38 -25.58
C HIS A 136 -18.16 12.32 -24.99
N VAL A 137 -18.30 13.62 -25.24
CA VAL A 137 -17.38 14.66 -24.75
C VAL A 137 -17.99 15.31 -23.52
N ALA A 138 -17.24 15.32 -22.41
CA ALA A 138 -17.61 15.97 -21.17
C ALA A 138 -16.43 16.84 -20.69
N GLY A 139 -16.44 18.13 -21.07
CA GLY A 139 -15.33 19.04 -20.81
C GLY A 139 -14.01 18.51 -21.39
N ARG A 140 -13.02 18.27 -20.52
CA ARG A 140 -11.70 17.75 -20.89
C ARG A 140 -11.58 16.22 -20.86
N ASP A 141 -12.70 15.50 -20.79
CA ASP A 141 -12.72 14.03 -20.80
C ASP A 141 -13.62 13.52 -21.93
N ILE A 142 -13.17 12.50 -22.65
CA ILE A 142 -13.92 11.87 -23.74
C ILE A 142 -14.11 10.39 -23.41
N TYR A 143 -15.37 10.00 -23.23
CA TYR A 143 -15.75 8.60 -23.06
C TYR A 143 -15.79 7.94 -24.43
N LEU A 144 -15.21 6.76 -24.55
CA LEU A 144 -15.09 6.00 -25.79
C LEU A 144 -15.63 4.60 -25.59
N LEU A 145 -16.56 4.18 -26.44
CA LEU A 145 -17.15 2.85 -26.44
C LEU A 145 -16.82 2.16 -27.76
N PHE A 146 -15.95 1.15 -27.71
CA PHE A 146 -15.48 0.41 -28.88
C PHE A 146 -16.21 -0.92 -29.02
N HIS A 147 -16.65 -1.24 -30.23
CA HIS A 147 -17.30 -2.53 -30.55
C HIS A 147 -16.34 -3.57 -31.14
N GLN A 148 -15.08 -3.21 -31.37
CA GLN A 148 -14.04 -4.13 -31.84
C GLN A 148 -12.81 -4.09 -30.94
N SER A 149 -11.93 -3.11 -31.12
CA SER A 149 -10.74 -2.97 -30.27
C SER A 149 -10.18 -1.56 -30.38
N ILE A 150 -9.67 -1.04 -29.27
CA ILE A 150 -8.95 0.23 -29.25
C ILE A 150 -7.72 0.22 -30.17
N ARG A 151 -7.07 -0.94 -30.37
CA ARG A 151 -5.78 -1.05 -31.09
C ARG A 151 -5.84 -0.59 -32.54
N HIS A 152 -7.00 -0.72 -33.18
CA HIS A 152 -7.21 -0.40 -34.59
C HIS A 152 -8.38 0.56 -34.81
N SER A 153 -8.86 1.20 -33.73
CA SER A 153 -10.01 2.08 -33.82
C SER A 153 -9.66 3.41 -34.51
N LYS A 154 -10.46 3.75 -35.52
CA LYS A 154 -10.43 5.07 -36.16
C LYS A 154 -10.80 6.17 -35.16
N LEU A 155 -11.74 5.92 -34.24
CA LEU A 155 -12.13 6.86 -33.20
C LEU A 155 -10.94 7.19 -32.29
N ALA A 156 -10.25 6.18 -31.77
CA ALA A 156 -9.05 6.39 -30.94
C ALA A 156 -7.99 7.23 -31.67
N ALA A 157 -7.75 6.93 -32.95
CA ALA A 157 -6.79 7.66 -33.77
C ALA A 157 -7.19 9.12 -34.06
N GLN A 158 -8.48 9.45 -34.11
CA GLN A 158 -8.94 10.83 -34.30
C GLN A 158 -8.97 11.62 -32.99
N VAL A 159 -9.28 10.97 -31.87
CA VAL A 159 -9.18 11.59 -30.53
C VAL A 159 -7.73 12.03 -30.26
N ASP A 160 -6.75 11.22 -30.64
CA ASP A 160 -5.32 11.57 -30.55
C ASP A 160 -4.92 12.77 -31.43
N LYS A 161 -5.76 13.18 -32.38
CA LYS A 161 -5.53 14.30 -33.31
C LYS A 161 -6.29 15.57 -32.96
N LEU A 162 -6.94 15.61 -31.79
CA LEU A 162 -7.64 16.82 -31.32
C LEU A 162 -6.70 18.00 -31.01
N GLY A 163 -5.38 17.78 -31.04
CA GLY A 163 -4.38 18.84 -30.85
C GLY A 163 -4.07 19.15 -29.38
N VAL A 164 -4.62 18.37 -28.46
CA VAL A 164 -4.38 18.49 -27.01
C VAL A 164 -3.68 17.22 -26.52
N PRO A 165 -2.69 17.29 -25.62
CA PRO A 165 -2.12 16.11 -25.00
C PRO A 165 -3.21 15.26 -24.32
N THR A 166 -3.20 13.96 -24.60
CA THR A 166 -4.22 13.01 -24.13
C THR A 166 -3.58 11.79 -23.46
N THR A 167 -4.28 11.21 -22.49
CA THR A 167 -3.97 9.87 -21.98
C THR A 167 -5.26 9.05 -21.85
N THR A 168 -5.27 7.84 -22.42
CA THR A 168 -6.43 6.96 -22.43
C THR A 168 -6.25 5.80 -21.46
N ARG A 169 -7.30 5.45 -20.72
CA ARG A 169 -7.38 4.27 -19.83
C ARG A 169 -8.71 3.56 -20.02
N ASN A 170 -8.72 2.24 -19.86
CA ASN A 170 -9.96 1.47 -19.85
C ASN A 170 -10.73 1.73 -18.55
N TRP A 171 -12.03 1.41 -18.56
CA TRP A 171 -12.94 1.64 -17.44
C TRP A 171 -12.47 0.93 -16.16
N LYS A 172 -12.03 -0.34 -16.26
CA LYS A 172 -11.52 -1.10 -15.11
C LYS A 172 -10.34 -0.41 -14.41
N THR A 173 -9.45 0.22 -15.18
CA THR A 173 -8.32 0.98 -14.64
C THR A 173 -8.82 2.22 -13.91
N ILE A 174 -9.73 2.99 -14.52
CA ILE A 174 -10.32 4.18 -13.89
C ILE A 174 -11.03 3.81 -12.58
N SER A 175 -11.90 2.80 -12.60
CA SER A 175 -12.59 2.32 -11.40
C SER A 175 -11.61 1.85 -10.32
N LYS A 176 -10.52 1.16 -10.69
CA LYS A 176 -9.51 0.74 -9.71
C LYS A 176 -8.73 1.92 -9.14
N LEU A 177 -8.44 2.95 -9.93
CA LEU A 177 -7.78 4.16 -9.44
C LEU A 177 -8.67 4.95 -8.48
N VAL A 178 -9.98 5.02 -8.74
CA VAL A 178 -10.96 5.57 -7.79
C VAL A 178 -10.91 4.81 -6.46
N ALA A 179 -11.06 3.48 -6.50
CA ALA A 179 -11.00 2.66 -5.28
C ALA A 179 -9.69 2.83 -4.50
N LEU A 180 -8.54 2.90 -5.19
CA LEU A 180 -7.25 3.16 -4.53
C LEU A 180 -7.17 4.57 -3.94
N SER A 181 -7.80 5.56 -4.57
CA SER A 181 -7.87 6.92 -4.04
C SER A 181 -8.78 7.02 -2.80
N ASP A 182 -9.87 6.27 -2.78
CA ASP A 182 -10.77 6.18 -1.62
C ASP A 182 -10.07 5.45 -0.45
N GLU A 183 -9.41 4.32 -0.71
CA GLU A 183 -8.57 3.64 0.28
C GLU A 183 -7.49 4.56 0.85
N MET A 184 -6.89 5.42 -0.01
CA MET A 184 -5.90 6.41 0.42
C MET A 184 -6.55 7.49 1.31
N ALA A 185 -7.76 7.96 0.98
CA ALA A 185 -8.50 8.92 1.78
C ALA A 185 -8.96 8.32 3.13
N ASP A 186 -9.40 7.07 3.16
CA ASP A 186 -9.88 6.41 4.38
C ASP A 186 -8.74 6.12 5.36
N ARG A 187 -7.55 5.75 4.87
CA ARG A 187 -6.33 5.66 5.69
C ARG A 187 -5.90 7.00 6.30
N LYS A 188 -6.39 8.13 5.78
CA LYS A 188 -6.19 9.46 6.39
C LYS A 188 -7.19 9.72 7.52
N LYS A 189 -8.39 9.13 7.46
CA LYS A 189 -9.44 9.26 8.46
C LYS A 189 -9.26 8.29 9.64
N SER A 190 -8.67 7.11 9.40
CA SER A 190 -8.36 6.15 10.45
C SER A 190 -7.04 6.54 11.13
N PRO A 191 -7.03 6.89 12.43
CA PRO A 191 -5.78 7.05 13.15
C PRO A 191 -4.99 5.74 13.07
N LYS A 192 -3.68 5.84 12.84
CA LYS A 192 -2.81 4.67 12.87
C LYS A 192 -2.83 4.15 14.31
N LEU A 193 -3.43 2.98 14.52
CA LEU A 193 -3.48 2.34 15.84
C LEU A 193 -2.07 2.33 16.43
N SER A 194 -1.94 2.81 17.66
CA SER A 194 -0.74 2.65 18.48
C SER A 194 -0.36 1.17 18.56
N GLY A 195 0.89 0.87 18.92
CA GLY A 195 1.32 -0.51 19.09
C GLY A 195 0.41 -1.30 20.04
N HIS A 196 -0.01 -0.67 21.14
CA HIS A 196 -0.98 -1.22 22.08
C HIS A 196 -2.33 -1.50 21.42
N GLU A 197 -2.90 -0.54 20.71
CA GLU A 197 -4.20 -0.70 20.03
C GLU A 197 -4.16 -1.80 18.95
N GLN A 198 -3.04 -1.94 18.23
CA GLN A 198 -2.84 -3.06 17.29
C GLN A 198 -2.88 -4.41 18.01
N VAL A 199 -2.25 -4.52 19.19
CA VAL A 199 -2.30 -5.76 19.98
C VAL A 199 -3.69 -6.01 20.55
N VAL A 200 -4.41 -4.98 20.99
CA VAL A 200 -5.81 -5.11 21.42
C VAL A 200 -6.68 -5.66 20.29
N GLU A 201 -6.58 -5.09 19.09
CA GLU A 201 -7.31 -5.57 17.92
C GLU A 201 -6.92 -7.00 17.54
N TYR A 202 -5.62 -7.31 17.53
CA TYR A 202 -5.12 -8.67 17.29
C TYR A 202 -5.72 -9.67 18.29
N MET A 203 -5.70 -9.33 19.58
CA MET A 203 -6.25 -10.21 20.63
C MET A 203 -7.77 -10.36 20.50
N ASN A 204 -8.51 -9.33 20.08
CA ASN A 204 -9.94 -9.45 19.82
C ASN A 204 -10.22 -10.49 18.73
N ASN A 205 -9.46 -10.44 17.64
CA ASN A 205 -9.62 -11.31 16.47
C ASN A 205 -8.87 -12.66 16.58
N LEU A 206 -8.08 -12.88 17.63
CA LEU A 206 -7.29 -14.10 17.79
C LEU A 206 -8.21 -15.31 17.98
N GLU A 207 -8.10 -16.28 17.08
CA GLU A 207 -8.68 -17.61 17.16
C GLU A 207 -7.62 -18.61 17.65
N HIS A 208 -7.57 -18.85 18.95
CA HIS A 208 -6.64 -19.80 19.57
C HIS A 208 -7.29 -20.44 20.81
N PRO A 209 -7.17 -21.76 21.03
CA PRO A 209 -7.77 -22.43 22.20
C PRO A 209 -7.26 -21.87 23.53
N LEU A 210 -5.98 -21.47 23.58
CA LEU A 210 -5.34 -20.87 24.77
C LEU A 210 -5.38 -19.33 24.79
N LYS A 211 -6.41 -18.71 24.21
CA LYS A 211 -6.53 -17.24 24.11
C LYS A 211 -6.50 -16.55 25.49
N GLN A 212 -7.09 -17.16 26.50
CA GLN A 212 -7.16 -16.60 27.85
C GLN A 212 -5.79 -16.62 28.52
N GLU A 213 -5.03 -17.70 28.35
CA GLU A 213 -3.67 -17.87 28.82
C GLU A 213 -2.70 -16.90 28.13
N ILE A 214 -2.83 -16.72 26.82
CA ILE A 214 -2.04 -15.73 26.05
C ILE A 214 -2.31 -14.32 26.57
N ALA A 215 -3.58 -13.98 26.84
CA ALA A 215 -3.95 -12.69 27.40
C ALA A 215 -3.37 -12.49 28.81
N GLU A 216 -3.33 -13.54 29.64
CA GLU A 216 -2.75 -13.46 30.98
C GLU A 216 -1.22 -13.31 30.95
N VAL A 217 -0.53 -14.08 30.10
CA VAL A 217 0.91 -13.93 29.90
C VAL A 217 1.26 -12.53 29.38
N ARG A 218 0.47 -11.97 28.46
CA ARG A 218 0.63 -10.57 28.01
C ARG A 218 0.55 -9.59 29.19
N LYS A 219 -0.42 -9.73 30.09
CA LYS A 219 -0.53 -8.87 31.28
C LYS A 219 0.69 -9.01 32.20
N ILE A 220 1.15 -10.24 32.42
CA ILE A 220 2.33 -10.50 33.27
C ILE A 220 3.56 -9.79 32.68
N ILE A 221 3.80 -9.90 31.37
CA ILE A 221 4.93 -9.23 30.71
C ILE A 221 4.83 -7.71 30.85
N LEU A 222 3.67 -7.11 30.56
CA LEU A 222 3.47 -5.66 30.69
C LEU A 222 3.60 -5.17 32.14
N SER A 223 3.31 -6.02 33.13
CA SER A 223 3.49 -5.69 34.55
C SER A 223 4.93 -5.81 35.04
N ALA A 224 5.81 -6.50 34.29
CA ALA A 224 7.18 -6.76 34.75
C ALA A 224 8.04 -5.49 34.79
N ASN A 225 7.78 -4.54 33.89
CA ASN A 225 8.49 -3.27 33.80
C ASN A 225 7.63 -2.21 33.08
N GLU A 226 7.48 -1.03 33.68
CA GLU A 226 6.62 0.05 33.16
C GLU A 226 7.07 0.66 31.82
N HIS A 227 8.32 0.40 31.41
CA HIS A 227 8.87 0.90 30.15
C HIS A 227 8.75 -0.12 29.00
N ILE A 228 8.13 -1.28 29.24
CA ILE A 228 7.80 -2.21 28.15
C ILE A 228 6.63 -1.63 27.36
N SER A 229 6.82 -1.48 26.05
CA SER A 229 5.73 -1.27 25.11
C SER A 229 5.45 -2.53 24.31
N GLU A 230 4.34 -2.56 23.58
CA GLU A 230 3.98 -3.68 22.72
C GLU A 230 3.52 -3.21 21.35
N HIS A 231 3.69 -4.07 20.35
CA HIS A 231 3.16 -3.90 18.99
C HIS A 231 3.01 -5.25 18.30
N ILE A 232 2.48 -5.25 17.07
CA ILE A 232 2.46 -6.45 16.24
C ILE A 232 3.72 -6.51 15.36
N LYS A 233 4.49 -7.59 15.51
CA LYS A 233 5.62 -7.93 14.63
C LYS A 233 5.64 -9.44 14.42
N TRP A 234 6.07 -9.87 13.23
CA TRP A 234 6.05 -11.29 12.84
C TRP A 234 4.66 -11.95 13.00
N ASN A 235 3.60 -11.16 12.79
CA ASN A 235 2.20 -11.59 12.97
C ASN A 235 1.85 -12.08 14.39
N ALA A 236 2.52 -11.55 15.41
CA ALA A 236 2.26 -11.86 16.82
C ALA A 236 2.51 -10.63 17.72
N PRO A 237 1.92 -10.59 18.92
CA PRO A 237 2.26 -9.58 19.91
C PRO A 237 3.73 -9.69 20.31
N SER A 238 4.42 -8.57 20.21
CA SER A 238 5.85 -8.41 20.48
C SER A 238 6.05 -7.29 21.49
N PHE A 239 7.00 -7.46 22.39
CA PHE A 239 7.29 -6.57 23.50
C PHE A 239 8.64 -5.90 23.29
N CYS A 240 8.61 -4.58 23.37
CA CYS A 240 9.72 -3.69 23.04
C CYS A 240 10.20 -2.99 24.30
N TYR A 241 11.52 -2.86 24.41
CA TYR A 241 12.18 -2.08 25.45
C TYR A 241 13.35 -1.31 24.84
N GLN A 242 13.35 0.01 25.03
CA GLN A 242 14.32 0.94 24.42
C GLN A 242 14.41 0.80 22.88
N ASN A 243 13.25 0.75 22.21
CA ASN A 243 13.11 0.63 20.74
C ASN A 243 13.65 -0.67 20.13
N GLU A 244 13.93 -1.69 20.93
CA GLU A 244 14.32 -3.02 20.46
C GLU A 244 13.36 -4.07 21.01
N ASP A 245 12.91 -4.96 20.12
CA ASP A 245 12.06 -6.09 20.49
C ASP A 245 12.84 -7.09 21.33
N ARG A 246 12.30 -7.43 22.51
CA ARG A 246 12.94 -8.34 23.47
C ARG A 246 12.25 -9.68 23.56
N VAL A 247 10.93 -9.69 23.40
CA VAL A 247 10.13 -10.91 23.52
C VAL A 247 9.02 -10.89 22.49
N THR A 248 8.78 -12.01 21.83
CA THR A 248 7.64 -12.15 20.92
C THR A 248 6.91 -13.46 21.19
N PHE A 249 5.58 -13.43 21.12
CA PHE A 249 4.79 -14.65 21.11
C PHE A 249 5.05 -15.48 19.85
N ASN A 250 5.14 -16.79 20.03
CA ASN A 250 5.04 -17.78 18.98
C ASN A 250 3.79 -18.63 19.26
N LEU A 251 2.74 -18.35 18.50
CA LEU A 251 1.41 -18.96 18.64
C LEU A 251 1.18 -20.10 17.64
N HIS A 252 2.25 -20.72 17.13
CA HIS A 252 2.16 -21.89 16.26
C HIS A 252 1.95 -23.15 17.12
N GLY A 253 0.69 -23.54 17.29
CA GLY A 253 0.28 -24.70 18.07
C GLY A 253 -1.20 -24.62 18.43
N LYS A 254 -1.78 -25.72 18.94
CA LYS A 254 -3.11 -25.70 19.57
C LYS A 254 -3.05 -26.12 21.03
N ASP A 255 -2.07 -26.94 21.40
CA ASP A 255 -1.93 -27.48 22.76
C ASP A 255 -0.94 -26.71 23.63
N SER A 256 -0.19 -25.77 23.03
CA SER A 256 0.73 -24.88 23.74
C SER A 256 1.04 -23.62 22.91
N PHE A 257 1.56 -22.60 23.58
CA PHE A 257 2.17 -21.43 22.94
C PHE A 257 3.51 -21.11 23.61
N ARG A 258 4.32 -20.28 22.94
CA ARG A 258 5.67 -19.94 23.40
C ARG A 258 5.90 -18.44 23.46
N LEU A 259 6.80 -18.04 24.34
CA LEU A 259 7.52 -16.79 24.25
C LEU A 259 8.91 -17.07 23.69
N VAL A 260 9.33 -16.25 22.75
CA VAL A 260 10.70 -16.23 22.23
C VAL A 260 11.37 -14.98 22.77
N PHE A 261 12.39 -15.15 23.61
CA PHE A 261 13.27 -14.10 24.10
C PHE A 261 14.40 -13.88 23.09
N HIS A 262 14.68 -12.64 22.71
CA HIS A 262 15.68 -12.28 21.70
C HIS A 262 16.23 -10.86 21.90
N CYS A 263 17.18 -10.46 21.06
CA CYS A 263 17.90 -9.18 21.15
C CYS A 263 17.64 -8.24 19.95
N GLY A 264 16.38 -8.16 19.51
CA GLY A 264 16.00 -7.42 18.30
C GLY A 264 15.96 -8.28 17.02
N SER A 265 15.85 -7.61 15.87
CA SER A 265 15.65 -8.26 14.56
C SER A 265 16.92 -8.43 13.71
N LYS A 266 18.02 -7.76 14.09
CA LYS A 266 19.32 -7.88 13.41
C LYS A 266 20.12 -9.02 14.02
N VAL A 267 20.80 -9.78 13.17
CA VAL A 267 21.74 -10.83 13.60
C VAL A 267 22.92 -10.15 14.31
N LYS A 268 23.04 -10.36 15.63
CA LYS A 268 24.22 -9.95 16.40
C LYS A 268 25.27 -11.08 16.38
N LYS A 269 26.53 -10.79 16.73
CA LYS A 269 27.55 -11.83 16.88
C LYS A 269 27.04 -12.87 17.88
N ILE A 270 26.76 -14.08 17.41
CA ILE A 270 26.20 -15.17 18.23
C ILE A 270 27.27 -15.61 19.22
N THR A 271 27.05 -15.38 20.52
CA THR A 271 27.82 -16.03 21.58
C THR A 271 27.31 -17.45 21.76
N LYS A 272 28.21 -18.41 22.01
CA LYS A 272 27.81 -19.78 22.37
C LYS A 272 27.24 -19.86 23.79
N GLU A 273 27.63 -18.92 24.65
CA GLU A 273 27.21 -18.87 26.05
C GLU A 273 25.94 -18.03 26.22
N PRO A 274 25.02 -18.44 27.11
CA PRO A 274 23.84 -17.66 27.50
C PRO A 274 24.18 -16.23 27.95
N LEU A 275 23.32 -15.27 27.63
CA LEU A 275 23.44 -13.88 28.08
C LEU A 275 23.59 -13.74 29.60
N PHE A 276 22.97 -14.64 30.37
CA PHE A 276 23.08 -14.69 31.82
C PHE A 276 22.78 -16.10 32.33
N LYS A 277 23.22 -16.37 33.56
CA LYS A 277 22.88 -17.61 34.28
C LYS A 277 21.42 -17.55 34.76
N ASP A 278 20.55 -18.36 34.17
CA ASP A 278 19.16 -18.49 34.64
C ASP A 278 19.10 -19.28 35.96
N THR A 279 18.72 -18.61 37.06
CA THR A 279 18.49 -19.26 38.36
C THR A 279 17.05 -19.74 38.55
N THR A 280 16.13 -19.37 37.68
CA THR A 280 14.71 -19.73 37.76
C THR A 280 14.42 -21.12 37.16
N GLY A 281 15.28 -21.55 36.22
CA GLY A 281 15.13 -22.76 35.43
C GLY A 281 13.97 -22.68 34.43
N LEU A 282 13.51 -21.47 34.09
CA LEU A 282 12.38 -21.24 33.20
C LEU A 282 12.79 -21.20 31.72
N LEU A 283 14.03 -20.77 31.42
CA LEU A 283 14.49 -20.55 30.06
C LEU A 283 15.06 -21.81 29.41
N GLU A 284 14.51 -22.16 28.25
CA GLU A 284 15.15 -23.10 27.32
C GLU A 284 16.02 -22.31 26.33
N TRP A 285 17.34 -22.37 26.50
CA TRP A 285 18.28 -21.65 25.63
C TRP A 285 18.47 -22.36 24.29
N VAL A 286 18.18 -21.65 23.19
CA VAL A 286 18.39 -22.15 21.82
C VAL A 286 19.61 -21.52 21.14
N ALA A 287 20.06 -20.37 21.65
CA ALA A 287 21.34 -19.72 21.32
C ALA A 287 21.76 -18.84 22.49
N GLY A 288 23.00 -18.33 22.50
CA GLY A 288 23.46 -17.45 23.57
C GLY A 288 22.60 -16.21 23.78
N ASP A 289 21.98 -15.69 22.72
CA ASP A 289 21.13 -14.50 22.70
C ASP A 289 19.62 -14.81 22.53
N ARG A 290 19.22 -16.08 22.66
CA ARG A 290 17.85 -16.52 22.39
C ARG A 290 17.41 -17.65 23.30
N ALA A 291 16.25 -17.47 23.92
CA ALA A 291 15.64 -18.47 24.78
C ALA A 291 14.13 -18.59 24.55
N ILE A 292 13.55 -19.69 24.99
CA ILE A 292 12.14 -20.01 24.82
C ILE A 292 11.53 -20.32 26.18
N VAL A 293 10.27 -19.89 26.37
CA VAL A 293 9.40 -20.35 27.47
C VAL A 293 8.11 -20.87 26.85
N THR A 294 7.73 -22.11 27.18
CA THR A 294 6.50 -22.76 26.68
C THR A 294 5.41 -22.73 27.75
N PHE A 295 4.16 -22.52 27.35
CA PHE A 295 2.97 -22.55 28.21
C PHE A 295 1.91 -23.50 27.65
N THR A 296 1.29 -24.31 28.52
CA THR A 296 0.29 -25.31 28.12
C THR A 296 -1.14 -24.95 28.53
N ASP A 297 -1.32 -24.36 29.72
CA ASP A 297 -2.62 -24.03 30.29
C ASP A 297 -2.50 -22.95 31.38
N MET A 298 -3.63 -22.51 31.92
CA MET A 298 -3.66 -21.46 32.94
C MET A 298 -2.95 -21.81 34.25
N ASN A 299 -2.93 -23.09 34.66
CA ASN A 299 -2.20 -23.49 35.87
C ASN A 299 -0.69 -23.34 35.65
N ASP A 300 -0.21 -23.71 34.46
CA ASP A 300 1.18 -23.53 34.06
C ASP A 300 1.56 -22.03 33.97
N VAL A 301 0.67 -21.18 33.45
CA VAL A 301 0.85 -19.71 33.46
C VAL A 301 1.01 -19.18 34.89
N HIS A 302 0.12 -19.56 35.80
CA HIS A 302 0.18 -19.12 37.20
C HIS A 302 1.44 -19.64 37.91
N ALA A 303 1.81 -20.91 37.71
CA ALA A 303 2.99 -21.50 38.31
C ALA A 303 4.31 -20.82 37.85
N LYS A 304 4.32 -20.29 36.63
CA LYS A 304 5.48 -19.61 36.03
C LYS A 304 5.50 -18.09 36.25
N LYS A 305 4.42 -17.48 36.77
CA LYS A 305 4.26 -16.02 36.85
C LYS A 305 5.45 -15.29 37.48
N GLU A 306 5.80 -15.64 38.72
CA GLU A 306 6.88 -14.94 39.45
C GLU A 306 8.24 -15.13 38.76
N LYS A 307 8.51 -16.35 38.28
CA LYS A 307 9.73 -16.66 37.51
C LYS A 307 9.78 -15.89 36.20
N LEU A 308 8.65 -15.73 35.51
CA LEU A 308 8.57 -14.98 34.26
C LEU A 308 8.88 -13.51 34.50
N ILE A 309 8.37 -12.90 35.57
CA ILE A 309 8.69 -11.50 35.93
C ILE A 309 10.18 -11.34 36.22
N GLU A 310 10.79 -12.27 36.98
CA GLU A 310 12.23 -12.25 37.24
C GLU A 310 13.05 -12.37 35.96
N VAL A 311 12.71 -13.34 35.09
CA VAL A 311 13.37 -13.57 33.81
C VAL A 311 13.22 -12.37 32.88
N MET A 312 12.04 -11.76 32.81
CA MET A 312 11.80 -10.55 32.01
C MET A 312 12.75 -9.43 32.45
N ASN A 313 12.79 -9.11 33.74
CA ASN A 313 13.65 -8.03 34.24
C ASN A 313 15.14 -8.31 34.00
N ARG A 314 15.59 -9.55 34.21
CA ARG A 314 16.97 -9.95 33.89
C ARG A 314 17.29 -9.87 32.41
N TRP A 315 16.37 -10.27 31.54
CA TRP A 315 16.56 -10.19 30.10
C TRP A 315 16.64 -8.74 29.64
N LEU A 316 15.79 -7.87 30.18
CA LEU A 316 15.85 -6.44 29.90
C LEU A 316 17.21 -5.87 30.34
N GLU A 317 17.64 -6.16 31.57
CA GLU A 317 18.93 -5.69 32.10
C GLU A 317 20.13 -6.17 31.26
N ALA A 318 20.21 -7.47 30.99
CA ALA A 318 21.30 -8.07 30.22
C ALA A 318 21.34 -7.61 28.75
N THR A 319 20.24 -7.05 28.24
CA THR A 319 20.13 -6.60 26.86
C THR A 319 19.95 -5.09 26.71
N ARG A 320 20.12 -4.33 27.81
CA ARG A 320 20.26 -2.88 27.76
C ARG A 320 21.36 -2.56 26.77
N SER A 321 21.03 -1.74 25.79
CA SER A 321 22.08 -1.12 24.99
C SER A 321 22.71 -0.09 25.91
N ASP A 322 23.94 -0.31 26.37
CA ASP A 322 24.74 0.79 26.87
C ASP A 322 24.84 1.80 25.74
N LEU A 323 24.14 2.93 25.88
CA LEU A 323 24.43 4.14 25.12
C LEU A 323 25.79 4.65 25.63
N ALA A 324 26.85 3.96 25.24
CA ALA A 324 28.24 4.35 25.41
C ALA A 324 29.07 3.60 24.36
N ASP A 325 29.03 4.11 23.12
CA ASP A 325 30.21 4.55 22.38
C ASP A 325 29.79 5.38 21.16
#